data_AF-A0A7J7ST68-F1
#
_entry.id   AF-A0A7J7ST68-F1
#
_cell.length_a   1.000
_cell.length_b   1.000
_cell.length_c   1.000
_cell.angle_alpha   90.00
_cell.angle_beta   90.00
_cell.angle_gamma   90.00
#
_symmetry.space_group_name_H-M   'P 1'
#
loop_
_entity.id
_entity.type
_entity.pdbx_description
1 polymer ?
#
loop_
_entity_poly.entity_id
_entity_poly.type
_entity_poly.pdbx_seq_one_letter_code
_entity_poly.pdbx_strand_id
1 'polypeptide(L)'
;MAPQIDYTATVFKPIAEKFGFKFNCDIKMRGYYPRGGGEVIVQVSPVKQLNPISITERGSVTKISGRAFVAGALPFKVAKEMAAAAVRCLRKEFRDLYVNIQPVQEPRDHAFGNGSGIIVVAETSTGCLLAGSALGKRGVNADKVGIDAAEMLLANLRHGGAVDEYLQDQLIIFMALANGVSRIKTGPVTLHTQTAIHFAEQLAKAKFTVKKSEEEGDASKDAYIIECQGIAMTNPNL
;
A
#
# COMPACT_ATOMS: atom_id res chain seq x y z
N MET A 1 8.37 -7.68 -3.81
CA MET A 1 9.34 -6.57 -3.60
C MET A 1 8.81 -5.73 -2.45
N ALA A 2 9.66 -5.20 -1.56
CA ALA A 2 9.16 -4.35 -0.48
C ALA A 2 8.53 -3.05 -1.04
N PRO A 3 7.41 -2.58 -0.49
CA PRO A 3 6.80 -1.33 -0.90
C PRO A 3 7.72 -0.13 -0.58
N GLN A 4 7.57 0.94 -1.36
CA GLN A 4 8.35 2.18 -1.20
C GLN A 4 7.91 2.94 0.07
N ILE A 5 8.77 3.79 0.65
CA ILE A 5 8.40 4.61 1.82
C ILE A 5 7.15 5.48 1.58
N ASP A 6 6.95 5.89 0.33
CA ASP A 6 5.75 6.62 -0.09
C ASP A 6 4.48 5.80 0.16
N TYR A 7 4.51 4.49 -0.07
CA TYR A 7 3.39 3.59 0.26
C TYR A 7 3.12 3.59 1.75
N THR A 8 4.17 3.54 2.59
CA THR A 8 4.01 3.60 4.04
C THR A 8 3.29 4.88 4.46
N ALA A 9 3.68 6.02 3.88
CA ALA A 9 3.11 7.32 4.22
C ALA A 9 1.69 7.54 3.67
N THR A 10 1.41 7.07 2.44
CA THR A 10 0.16 7.40 1.73
C THR A 10 -0.90 6.32 1.81
N VAL A 11 -0.53 5.05 2.02
CA VAL A 11 -1.46 3.90 2.04
C VAL A 11 -1.51 3.26 3.41
N PHE A 12 -0.36 2.77 3.90
CA PHE A 12 -0.32 2.01 5.16
C PHE A 12 -0.71 2.89 6.34
N LYS A 13 -0.09 4.07 6.50
CA LYS A 13 -0.34 4.96 7.65
C LYS A 13 -1.83 5.28 7.86
N PRO A 14 -2.56 5.84 6.87
CA PRO A 14 -3.97 6.17 7.08
C PRO A 14 -4.85 4.98 7.48
N ILE A 15 -4.50 3.77 7.03
CA ILE A 15 -5.24 2.56 7.36
C ILE A 15 -4.82 1.99 8.72
N ALA A 16 -3.52 1.95 9.01
CA ALA A 16 -2.98 1.50 10.29
C ALA A 16 -3.44 2.38 11.46
N GLU A 17 -3.57 3.70 11.26
CA GLU A 17 -4.08 4.61 12.30
C GLU A 17 -5.55 4.33 12.68
N LYS A 18 -6.32 3.59 11.85
CA LYS A 18 -7.67 3.12 12.21
C LYS A 18 -7.66 2.14 13.39
N PHE A 19 -6.53 1.52 13.71
CA PHE A 19 -6.35 0.73 14.94
C PHE A 19 -6.22 1.62 16.21
N GLY A 20 -6.37 2.94 16.11
CA GLY A 20 -6.44 3.84 17.26
C GLY A 20 -5.08 4.37 17.74
N PHE A 21 -4.01 4.11 17.01
CA PHE A 21 -2.70 4.75 17.24
C PHE A 21 -2.40 5.79 16.17
N LYS A 22 -1.46 6.70 16.47
CA LYS A 22 -0.98 7.71 15.53
C LYS A 22 0.52 7.62 15.41
N PHE A 23 1.03 7.78 14.19
CA PHE A 23 2.47 7.86 13.98
C PHE A 23 2.82 8.84 12.87
N ASN A 24 3.93 9.54 13.04
CA ASN A 24 4.51 10.39 12.01
C ASN A 24 5.71 9.70 11.38
N CYS A 25 5.85 9.82 10.06
CA CYS A 25 7.02 9.38 9.31
C CYS A 25 7.61 10.60 8.62
N ASP A 26 8.69 11.14 9.18
CA ASP A 26 9.42 12.26 8.62
C ASP A 26 10.59 11.74 7.77
N ILE A 27 10.46 11.88 6.45
CA ILE A 27 11.44 11.39 5.48
C ILE A 27 12.55 12.43 5.35
N LYS A 28 13.62 12.27 6.12
CA LYS A 28 14.77 13.18 6.12
C LYS A 28 15.64 13.02 4.87
N MET A 29 15.86 11.77 4.46
CA MET A 29 16.72 11.44 3.33
C MET A 29 16.16 10.24 2.58
N ARG A 30 16.02 10.34 1.26
CA ARG A 30 15.67 9.18 0.42
C ARG A 30 16.94 8.47 -0.03
N GLY A 31 17.05 7.17 0.24
CA GLY A 31 18.20 6.36 -0.16
C GLY A 31 17.85 5.34 -1.23
N TYR A 32 18.70 5.19 -2.24
CA TYR A 32 18.46 4.28 -3.36
C TYR A 32 19.51 3.18 -3.45
N TYR A 33 19.07 1.96 -3.78
CA TYR A 33 19.96 0.83 -4.04
C TYR A 33 20.98 1.17 -5.16
N PRO A 34 22.24 0.71 -5.08
CA PRO A 34 22.81 -0.15 -4.03
C PRO A 34 23.31 0.57 -2.79
N ARG A 35 23.48 1.90 -2.86
CA ARG A 35 24.15 2.66 -1.81
C ARG A 35 23.29 2.86 -0.56
N GLY A 36 21.97 2.88 -0.70
CA GLY A 36 21.07 3.15 0.42
C GLY A 36 21.24 4.59 0.93
N GLY A 37 21.45 4.76 2.23
CA GLY A 37 21.63 6.09 2.85
C GLY A 37 20.32 6.85 3.09
N GLY A 38 19.19 6.15 3.12
CA GLY A 38 17.90 6.74 3.47
C GLY A 38 17.78 6.91 4.99
N GLU A 39 17.06 7.94 5.40
CA GLU A 39 16.80 8.27 6.81
C GLU A 39 15.34 8.66 6.96
N VAL A 40 14.66 8.00 7.89
CA VAL A 40 13.27 8.26 8.25
C VAL A 40 13.19 8.34 9.77
N ILE A 41 12.64 9.43 10.29
CA ILE A 41 12.34 9.58 11.71
C ILE A 41 10.88 9.16 11.91
N VAL A 42 10.66 8.12 12.71
CA VAL A 42 9.33 7.63 13.06
C VAL A 42 9.02 8.02 14.50
N GLN A 43 7.89 8.70 14.70
CA GLN A 43 7.39 9.10 16.02
C GLN A 43 6.02 8.48 16.22
N VAL A 44 5.83 7.71 17.28
CA VAL A 44 4.58 6.99 17.55
C VAL A 44 4.04 7.44 18.90
N SER A 45 2.75 7.77 18.97
CA SER A 45 2.09 7.99 20.27
C SER A 45 1.75 6.62 20.89
N PRO A 46 2.17 6.35 22.14
CA PRO A 46 1.89 5.07 22.75
C PRO A 46 0.38 4.92 23.00
N VAL A 47 -0.14 3.70 22.87
CA VAL A 47 -1.55 3.38 23.09
C VAL A 47 -1.72 2.25 24.08
N LYS A 48 -2.78 2.31 24.89
CA LYS A 48 -3.08 1.29 25.89
C LYS A 48 -3.46 -0.04 25.24
N GLN A 49 -4.26 0.03 24.18
CA GLN A 49 -4.77 -1.09 23.38
C GLN A 49 -4.99 -0.63 21.93
N LEU A 50 -5.06 -1.59 21.01
CA LEU A 50 -5.44 -1.36 19.61
C LEU A 50 -6.93 -1.63 19.40
N ASN A 51 -7.57 -0.83 18.56
CA ASN A 51 -8.96 -1.00 18.15
C ASN A 51 -9.05 -1.96 16.96
N PRO A 52 -10.08 -2.81 16.87
CA PRO A 52 -10.30 -3.62 15.69
C PRO A 52 -10.78 -2.75 14.52
N ILE A 53 -10.55 -3.23 13.29
CA ILE A 53 -10.97 -2.53 12.06
C ILE A 53 -11.91 -3.40 11.23
N SER A 54 -12.81 -2.78 10.47
CA SER A 54 -13.63 -3.46 9.46
C SER A 54 -13.50 -2.73 8.13
N ILE A 55 -12.79 -3.32 7.18
CA ILE A 55 -12.56 -2.79 5.82
C ILE A 55 -13.04 -3.84 4.82
N THR A 56 -14.34 -4.03 4.78
CA THR A 56 -15.01 -5.05 3.94
C THR A 56 -15.65 -4.45 2.70
N GLU A 57 -15.94 -3.15 2.72
CA GLU A 57 -16.58 -2.44 1.62
C GLU A 57 -15.58 -1.56 0.88
N ARG A 58 -15.31 -1.89 -0.38
CA ARG A 58 -14.38 -1.10 -1.20
C ARG A 58 -15.01 0.19 -1.75
N GLY A 59 -16.29 0.18 -2.09
CA GLY A 59 -16.91 1.28 -2.84
C GLY A 59 -16.37 1.43 -4.27
N SER A 60 -16.59 2.61 -4.84
CA SER A 60 -16.13 2.99 -6.19
C SER A 60 -14.86 3.84 -6.11
N VAL A 61 -14.01 3.77 -7.12
CA VAL A 61 -12.82 4.62 -7.21
C VAL A 61 -13.25 6.06 -7.48
N THR A 62 -12.85 6.99 -6.62
CA THR A 62 -13.21 8.42 -6.69
C THR A 62 -12.06 9.28 -7.21
N LYS A 63 -10.82 8.82 -7.04
CA LYS A 63 -9.62 9.56 -7.45
C LYS A 63 -8.45 8.61 -7.66
N ILE A 64 -7.59 8.91 -8.64
CA ILE A 64 -6.27 8.30 -8.73
C ILE A 64 -5.22 9.40 -8.67
N SER A 65 -4.25 9.24 -7.79
CA SER A 65 -3.14 10.15 -7.66
C SER A 65 -1.82 9.41 -7.47
N GLY A 66 -0.70 10.09 -7.64
CA GLY A 66 0.58 9.44 -7.45
C GLY A 66 1.75 10.38 -7.70
N ARG A 67 2.95 9.80 -7.62
CA ARG A 67 4.18 10.49 -7.97
C ARG A 67 5.11 9.57 -8.73
N ALA A 68 5.78 10.12 -9.73
CA ALA A 68 6.87 9.49 -10.45
C ALA A 68 8.13 10.30 -10.14
N PHE A 69 9.14 9.70 -9.55
CA PHE A 69 10.32 10.42 -9.07
C PHE A 69 11.60 9.99 -9.77
N VAL A 70 12.56 10.90 -9.82
CA VAL A 70 13.96 10.64 -10.12
C VAL A 70 14.85 11.32 -9.08
N ALA A 71 16.01 10.75 -8.81
CA ALA A 71 17.01 11.25 -7.87
C ALA A 71 18.41 11.16 -8.47
N GLY A 72 19.30 12.00 -7.93
CA GLY A 72 20.70 12.06 -8.34
C GLY A 72 20.86 12.57 -9.77
N ALA A 73 21.64 11.85 -10.58
CA ALA A 73 22.01 12.24 -11.94
C ALA A 73 20.96 11.85 -13.00
N LEU A 74 19.85 11.21 -12.61
CA LEU A 74 18.82 10.80 -13.57
C LEU A 74 18.05 12.01 -14.13
N PRO A 75 17.84 12.09 -15.46
CA PRO A 75 17.12 13.22 -16.05
C PRO A 75 15.66 13.29 -15.61
N PHE A 76 15.16 14.50 -15.31
CA PHE A 76 13.75 14.74 -14.97
C PHE A 76 12.75 14.23 -16.02
N LYS A 77 13.17 14.12 -17.29
CA LYS A 77 12.36 13.53 -18.38
C LYS A 77 11.90 12.10 -18.06
N VAL A 78 12.72 11.31 -17.37
CA VAL A 78 12.39 9.92 -16.99
C VAL A 78 11.17 9.88 -16.07
N ALA A 79 11.05 10.81 -15.11
CA ALA A 79 9.85 10.93 -14.26
C ALA A 79 8.61 11.32 -15.07
N LYS A 80 8.75 12.25 -16.04
CA LYS A 80 7.64 12.65 -16.93
C LYS A 80 7.15 11.49 -17.80
N GLU A 81 8.07 10.70 -18.35
CA GLU A 81 7.77 9.52 -19.18
C GLU A 81 7.03 8.45 -18.37
N MET A 82 7.52 8.11 -17.16
CA MET A 82 6.83 7.20 -16.24
C MET A 82 5.41 7.67 -15.93
N ALA A 83 5.24 8.94 -15.55
CA ALA A 83 3.93 9.50 -15.22
C ALA A 83 2.98 9.47 -16.42
N ALA A 84 3.44 9.91 -17.60
CA ALA A 84 2.63 9.93 -18.81
C ALA A 84 2.20 8.51 -19.22
N ALA A 85 3.10 7.53 -19.15
CA ALA A 85 2.80 6.14 -19.48
C ALA A 85 1.77 5.52 -18.52
N ALA A 86 1.91 5.77 -17.22
CA ALA A 86 0.94 5.34 -16.21
C ALA A 86 -0.44 5.97 -16.45
N VAL A 87 -0.52 7.29 -16.70
CA VAL A 87 -1.79 7.97 -17.02
C VAL A 87 -2.43 7.36 -18.27
N ARG A 88 -1.67 7.13 -19.34
CA ARG A 88 -2.18 6.50 -20.58
C ARG A 88 -2.73 5.10 -20.34
N CYS A 89 -2.08 4.31 -19.49
CA CYS A 89 -2.55 2.97 -19.12
C CYS A 89 -3.86 3.05 -18.34
N LEU A 90 -3.91 3.84 -17.26
CA LEU A 90 -5.08 3.97 -16.38
C LEU A 90 -6.31 4.52 -17.10
N ARG A 91 -6.14 5.47 -18.03
CA ARG A 91 -7.24 6.05 -18.82
C ARG A 91 -7.94 5.06 -19.75
N LYS A 92 -7.36 3.88 -20.00
CA LYS A 92 -8.05 2.82 -20.75
C LYS A 92 -9.25 2.28 -19.98
N GLU A 93 -9.16 2.23 -18.64
CA GLU A 93 -10.23 1.78 -17.75
C GLU A 93 -11.01 2.95 -17.14
N PHE A 94 -10.31 4.02 -16.76
CA PHE A 94 -10.89 5.18 -16.08
C PHE A 94 -10.92 6.40 -16.99
N ARG A 95 -11.90 6.46 -17.90
CA ARG A 95 -11.99 7.53 -18.92
C ARG A 95 -12.26 8.91 -18.32
N ASP A 96 -13.24 8.99 -17.41
CA ASP A 96 -13.75 10.25 -16.86
C ASP A 96 -13.19 10.57 -15.45
N LEU A 97 -12.33 9.70 -14.93
CA LEU A 97 -11.77 9.88 -13.59
C LEU A 97 -10.60 10.87 -13.61
N TYR A 98 -10.53 11.71 -12.58
CA TYR A 98 -9.36 12.54 -12.35
C TYR A 98 -8.15 11.68 -11.97
N VAL A 99 -7.14 11.65 -12.86
CA VAL A 99 -5.85 10.97 -12.65
C VAL A 99 -4.74 12.01 -12.62
N ASN A 100 -4.05 12.14 -11.48
CA ASN A 100 -2.95 13.10 -11.30
C ASN A 100 -1.69 12.42 -10.76
N ILE A 101 -0.72 12.18 -11.63
CA ILE A 101 0.58 11.61 -11.25
C ILE A 101 1.65 12.69 -11.43
N GLN A 102 2.22 13.15 -10.32
CA GLN A 102 3.20 14.24 -10.34
C GLN A 102 4.61 13.73 -10.65
N PRO A 103 5.28 14.22 -11.71
CA PRO A 103 6.70 13.98 -11.91
C PRO A 103 7.51 14.83 -10.92
N VAL A 104 8.47 14.22 -10.22
CA VAL A 104 9.28 14.84 -9.18
C VAL A 104 10.77 14.61 -9.43
N GLN A 105 11.57 15.66 -9.30
CA GLN A 105 13.02 15.54 -9.13
C GLN A 105 13.31 15.68 -7.64
N GLU A 106 13.84 14.63 -7.01
CA GLU A 106 14.20 14.71 -5.59
C GLU A 106 15.32 15.75 -5.40
N PRO A 107 15.20 16.63 -4.40
CA PRO A 107 16.25 17.58 -4.05
C PRO A 107 17.56 16.85 -3.70
N ARG A 108 18.70 17.42 -4.08
CA ARG A 108 20.02 16.80 -3.84
C ARG A 108 20.38 16.67 -2.36
N ASP A 109 19.84 17.54 -1.53
CA ASP A 109 20.00 17.56 -0.08
C ASP A 109 18.99 16.66 0.65
N HIS A 110 18.02 16.06 -0.05
CA HIS A 110 17.00 15.16 0.49
C HIS A 110 16.99 13.78 -0.20
N ALA A 111 17.99 13.49 -1.04
CA ALA A 111 18.16 12.20 -1.69
C ALA A 111 19.62 11.81 -1.90
N PHE A 112 19.96 10.57 -1.55
CA PHE A 112 21.28 9.99 -1.73
C PHE A 112 21.27 8.87 -2.78
N GLY A 113 22.16 9.02 -3.76
CA GLY A 113 22.30 8.07 -4.87
C GLY A 113 21.38 8.38 -6.06
N ASN A 114 21.41 7.48 -7.04
CA ASN A 114 20.58 7.59 -8.24
C ASN A 114 19.42 6.61 -8.10
N GLY A 115 18.20 7.07 -8.36
CA GLY A 115 17.03 6.22 -8.27
C GLY A 115 15.86 6.82 -9.02
N SER A 116 15.00 5.96 -9.54
CA SER A 116 13.76 6.38 -10.18
C SER A 116 12.67 5.39 -9.86
N GLY A 117 11.44 5.84 -9.81
CA GLY A 117 10.30 4.98 -9.58
C GLY A 117 9.01 5.75 -9.65
N ILE A 118 7.92 5.02 -9.45
CA ILE A 118 6.58 5.56 -9.47
C ILE A 118 5.72 4.80 -8.47
N ILE A 119 4.82 5.53 -7.83
CA ILE A 119 3.72 5.00 -7.05
C ILE A 119 2.43 5.69 -7.50
N VAL A 120 1.40 4.90 -7.72
CA VAL A 120 0.04 5.32 -8.05
C VAL A 120 -0.91 4.74 -7.02
N VAL A 121 -1.86 5.55 -6.56
CA VAL A 121 -2.80 5.22 -5.49
C VAL A 121 -4.20 5.57 -5.95
N ALA A 122 -5.10 4.60 -5.87
CA ALA A 122 -6.54 4.78 -6.01
C ALA A 122 -7.17 4.99 -4.63
N GLU A 123 -7.98 6.04 -4.53
CA GLU A 123 -8.84 6.32 -3.39
C GLU A 123 -10.28 5.96 -3.75
N THR A 124 -11.00 5.35 -2.80
CA THR A 124 -12.39 4.95 -3.01
C THR A 124 -13.37 5.73 -2.15
N SER A 125 -14.66 5.63 -2.49
CA SER A 125 -15.75 6.32 -1.76
C SER A 125 -15.89 5.89 -0.30
N THR A 126 -15.35 4.73 0.09
CA THR A 126 -15.33 4.25 1.48
C THR A 126 -14.01 4.54 2.20
N GLY A 127 -13.11 5.30 1.56
CA GLY A 127 -11.80 5.62 2.11
C GLY A 127 -10.81 4.45 2.10
N CYS A 128 -10.97 3.51 1.16
CA CYS A 128 -9.95 2.50 0.89
C CYS A 128 -8.85 3.10 0.02
N LEU A 129 -7.64 2.58 0.19
CA LEU A 129 -6.44 3.02 -0.50
C LEU A 129 -5.75 1.79 -1.08
N LEU A 130 -5.63 1.75 -2.40
CA LEU A 130 -4.96 0.66 -3.12
C LEU A 130 -3.87 1.25 -3.99
N ALA A 131 -2.69 0.64 -4.01
CA ALA A 131 -1.58 1.16 -4.79
C ALA A 131 -1.00 0.17 -5.80
N GLY A 132 -0.33 0.74 -6.79
CA GLY A 132 0.62 0.06 -7.65
C GLY A 132 1.92 0.85 -7.69
N SER A 133 3.05 0.16 -7.74
CA SER A 133 4.35 0.82 -7.77
C SER A 133 5.37 0.05 -8.59
N ALA A 134 6.36 0.77 -9.12
CA ALA A 134 7.48 0.18 -9.82
C ALA A 134 8.74 1.02 -9.61
N LEU A 135 9.89 0.35 -9.65
CA LEU A 135 11.20 0.98 -9.58
C LEU A 135 11.87 0.89 -10.95
N GLY A 136 12.51 1.98 -11.36
CA GLY A 136 13.36 1.97 -12.55
C GLY A 136 14.60 1.11 -12.34
N LYS A 137 15.02 0.45 -13.40
CA LYS A 137 16.19 -0.44 -13.43
C LYS A 137 17.00 -0.15 -14.69
N ARG A 138 18.31 -0.38 -14.62
CA ARG A 138 19.19 -0.22 -15.77
C ARG A 138 18.71 -1.10 -16.92
N GLY A 139 18.59 -0.52 -18.12
CA GLY A 139 18.12 -1.23 -19.32
C GLY A 139 16.60 -1.35 -19.46
N VAL A 140 15.82 -0.81 -18.52
CA VAL A 140 14.35 -0.78 -18.61
C VAL A 140 13.87 0.62 -18.96
N ASN A 141 13.01 0.71 -19.98
CA ASN A 141 12.42 1.98 -20.42
C ASN A 141 11.50 2.58 -19.35
N ALA A 142 11.56 3.90 -19.17
CA ALA A 142 10.71 4.65 -18.25
C ALA A 142 9.21 4.38 -18.47
N ASP A 143 8.78 4.32 -19.73
CA ASP A 143 7.40 4.00 -20.09
C ASP A 143 6.94 2.64 -19.56
N LYS A 144 7.81 1.63 -19.63
CA LYS A 144 7.51 0.28 -19.10
C LYS A 144 7.34 0.32 -17.59
N VAL A 145 8.20 1.06 -16.87
CA VAL A 145 8.08 1.25 -15.41
C VAL A 145 6.76 1.92 -15.04
N GLY A 146 6.35 2.94 -15.80
CA GLY A 146 5.04 3.60 -15.62
C GLY A 146 3.86 2.65 -15.85
N ILE A 147 3.92 1.86 -16.92
CA ILE A 147 2.90 0.84 -17.23
C ILE A 147 2.85 -0.22 -16.14
N ASP A 148 3.99 -0.72 -15.66
CA ASP A 148 4.04 -1.77 -14.65
C ASP A 148 3.37 -1.34 -13.33
N ALA A 149 3.59 -0.10 -12.89
CA ALA A 149 2.92 0.43 -11.72
C ALA A 149 1.41 0.60 -11.93
N ALA A 150 0.99 1.04 -13.12
CA ALA A 150 -0.43 1.17 -13.44
C ALA A 150 -1.11 -0.20 -13.52
N GLU A 151 -0.53 -1.19 -14.20
CA GLU A 151 -1.09 -2.55 -14.28
C GLU A 151 -1.14 -3.22 -12.91
N MET A 152 -0.16 -2.97 -12.04
CA MET A 152 -0.21 -3.44 -10.65
C MET A 152 -1.42 -2.85 -9.90
N LEU A 153 -1.68 -1.54 -10.04
CA LEU A 153 -2.86 -0.92 -9.45
C LEU A 153 -4.15 -1.51 -10.03
N LEU A 154 -4.22 -1.69 -11.36
CA LEU A 154 -5.39 -2.29 -12.01
C LEU A 154 -5.62 -3.73 -11.54
N ALA A 155 -4.57 -4.54 -11.36
CA ALA A 155 -4.69 -5.88 -10.80
C ALA A 155 -5.31 -5.85 -9.39
N ASN A 156 -4.84 -4.93 -8.53
CA ASN A 156 -5.39 -4.73 -7.19
C ASN A 156 -6.86 -4.26 -7.21
N LEU A 157 -7.26 -3.52 -8.25
CA LEU A 157 -8.66 -3.07 -8.40
C LEU A 157 -9.57 -4.16 -9.00
N ARG A 158 -9.08 -5.00 -9.90
CA ARG A 158 -9.88 -6.00 -10.61
C ARG A 158 -10.39 -7.11 -9.70
N HIS A 159 -9.61 -7.54 -8.70
CA HIS A 159 -10.00 -8.68 -7.85
C HIS A 159 -11.12 -8.39 -6.83
N GLY A 160 -11.58 -7.14 -6.67
CA GLY A 160 -12.72 -6.84 -5.79
C GLY A 160 -12.39 -6.55 -4.32
N GLY A 161 -11.11 -6.59 -3.94
CA GLY A 161 -10.65 -6.41 -2.56
C GLY A 161 -10.64 -4.94 -2.15
N ALA A 162 -10.87 -4.68 -0.86
CA ALA A 162 -10.81 -3.35 -0.27
C ALA A 162 -9.38 -2.95 0.16
N VAL A 163 -8.47 -3.92 0.27
CA VAL A 163 -7.04 -3.69 0.51
C VAL A 163 -6.21 -4.37 -0.58
N ASP A 164 -5.04 -3.80 -0.89
CA ASP A 164 -4.12 -4.33 -1.90
C ASP A 164 -3.20 -5.44 -1.36
N GLU A 165 -2.39 -6.01 -2.26
CA GLU A 165 -1.55 -7.17 -1.96
C GLU A 165 -0.53 -6.97 -0.83
N TYR A 166 -0.08 -5.73 -0.58
CA TYR A 166 0.90 -5.40 0.46
C TYR A 166 0.23 -5.00 1.76
N LEU A 167 -0.94 -4.37 1.68
CA LEU A 167 -1.65 -3.96 2.87
C LEU A 167 -2.20 -5.18 3.62
N GLN A 168 -2.64 -6.22 2.89
CA GLN A 168 -3.20 -7.43 3.52
C GLN A 168 -2.27 -8.07 4.55
N ASP A 169 -0.97 -8.24 4.27
CA ASP A 169 -0.04 -8.89 5.21
C ASP A 169 0.40 -7.92 6.33
N GLN A 170 0.56 -6.64 6.00
CA GLN A 170 0.95 -5.60 6.96
C GLN A 170 -0.09 -5.41 8.08
N LEU A 171 -1.38 -5.60 7.79
CA LEU A 171 -2.44 -5.43 8.79
C LEU A 171 -2.58 -6.63 9.74
N ILE A 172 -2.07 -7.82 9.39
CA ILE A 172 -2.27 -9.06 10.16
C ILE A 172 -1.81 -8.92 11.62
N ILE A 173 -0.64 -8.33 11.85
CA ILE A 173 -0.12 -8.16 13.22
C ILE A 173 -1.01 -7.24 14.06
N PHE A 174 -1.55 -6.18 13.48
CA PHE A 174 -2.44 -5.25 14.18
C PHE A 174 -3.80 -5.90 14.45
N MET A 175 -4.33 -6.66 13.50
CA MET A 175 -5.55 -7.46 13.67
C MET A 175 -5.42 -8.45 14.83
N ALA A 176 -4.29 -9.16 14.90
CA ALA A 176 -4.01 -10.14 15.95
C ALA A 176 -3.94 -9.49 17.35
N LEU A 177 -3.37 -8.29 17.46
CA LEU A 177 -3.19 -7.60 18.74
C LEU A 177 -4.42 -6.78 19.20
N ALA A 178 -5.34 -6.47 18.29
CA ALA A 178 -6.52 -5.64 18.57
C ALA A 178 -7.46 -6.22 19.64
N ASN A 179 -8.19 -5.34 20.31
CA ASN A 179 -9.25 -5.70 21.23
C ASN A 179 -10.59 -5.83 20.50
N GLY A 180 -10.82 -7.00 19.90
CA GLY A 180 -12.08 -7.34 19.22
C GLY A 180 -11.85 -8.06 17.90
N VAL A 181 -12.89 -8.07 17.05
CA VAL A 181 -12.85 -8.76 15.75
C VAL A 181 -12.50 -7.79 14.64
N SER A 182 -11.39 -8.03 13.96
CA SER A 182 -11.02 -7.29 12.75
C SER A 182 -11.40 -8.05 11.49
N ARG A 183 -11.84 -7.34 10.44
CA ARG A 183 -12.17 -7.89 9.13
C ARG A 183 -11.59 -7.04 8.01
N ILE A 184 -10.95 -7.67 7.05
CA ILE A 184 -10.49 -7.02 5.82
C ILE A 184 -10.91 -7.83 4.60
N LYS A 185 -11.33 -7.15 3.54
CA LYS A 185 -11.58 -7.76 2.24
C LYS A 185 -10.35 -7.59 1.36
N THR A 186 -9.74 -8.68 0.94
CA THR A 186 -8.52 -8.71 0.12
C THR A 186 -8.83 -9.25 -1.28
N GLY A 187 -7.84 -9.19 -2.17
CA GLY A 187 -7.78 -10.08 -3.33
C GLY A 187 -7.34 -11.49 -2.96
N PRO A 188 -6.77 -12.24 -3.91
CA PRO A 188 -6.15 -13.53 -3.64
C PRO A 188 -5.16 -13.42 -2.49
N VAL A 189 -5.28 -14.31 -1.51
CA VAL A 189 -4.43 -14.28 -0.33
C VAL A 189 -3.01 -14.69 -0.72
N THR A 190 -2.06 -13.77 -0.59
CA THR A 190 -0.67 -14.05 -0.99
C THR A 190 0.02 -15.00 -0.02
N LEU A 191 1.12 -15.63 -0.47
CA LEU A 191 1.98 -16.42 0.41
C LEU A 191 2.53 -15.60 1.59
N HIS A 192 2.79 -14.30 1.39
CA HIS A 192 3.21 -13.40 2.47
C HIS A 192 2.13 -13.26 3.54
N THR A 193 0.88 -13.03 3.16
CA THR A 193 -0.25 -12.96 4.10
C THR A 193 -0.47 -14.29 4.81
N GLN A 194 -0.41 -15.41 4.09
CA GLN A 194 -0.54 -16.75 4.70
C GLN A 194 0.55 -16.99 5.75
N THR A 195 1.78 -16.58 5.45
CA THR A 195 2.91 -16.67 6.38
C THR A 195 2.72 -15.75 7.59
N ALA A 196 2.25 -14.52 7.38
CA ALA A 196 1.96 -13.59 8.46
C ALA A 196 0.87 -14.12 9.40
N ILE A 197 -0.21 -14.69 8.85
CA ILE A 197 -1.28 -15.34 9.62
C ILE A 197 -0.69 -16.50 10.43
N HIS A 198 0.06 -17.39 9.78
CA HIS A 198 0.66 -18.55 10.42
C HIS A 198 1.50 -18.17 11.66
N PHE A 199 2.36 -17.16 11.55
CA PHE A 199 3.16 -16.71 12.69
C PHE A 199 2.33 -15.95 13.74
N ALA A 200 1.34 -15.16 13.34
CA ALA A 200 0.45 -14.50 14.29
C ALA A 200 -0.33 -15.52 15.14
N GLU A 201 -0.84 -16.60 14.53
CA GLU A 201 -1.51 -17.69 15.24
C GLU A 201 -0.55 -18.45 16.17
N GLN A 202 0.68 -18.70 15.74
CA GLN A 202 1.66 -19.40 16.57
C GLN A 202 2.12 -18.58 17.77
N LEU A 203 2.45 -17.30 17.56
CA LEU A 203 3.08 -16.45 18.56
C LEU A 203 2.06 -15.77 19.47
N ALA A 204 1.02 -15.17 18.89
CA ALA A 204 0.01 -14.43 19.64
C ALA A 204 -1.16 -15.31 20.09
N LYS A 205 -1.34 -16.50 19.51
CA LYS A 205 -2.54 -17.35 19.71
C LYS A 205 -3.86 -16.68 19.26
N ALA A 206 -3.76 -15.65 18.41
CA ALA A 206 -4.90 -15.11 17.70
C ALA A 206 -5.50 -16.19 16.78
N LYS A 207 -6.77 -16.06 16.42
CA LYS A 207 -7.46 -16.99 15.51
C LYS A 207 -7.85 -16.26 14.24
N PHE A 208 -7.39 -16.77 13.09
CA PHE A 208 -7.76 -16.23 11.80
C PHE A 208 -8.74 -17.15 11.08
N THR A 209 -9.57 -16.55 10.24
CA THR A 209 -10.43 -17.27 9.31
C THR A 209 -10.37 -16.57 7.97
N VAL A 210 -10.12 -17.35 6.92
CA VAL A 210 -10.06 -16.87 5.54
C VAL A 210 -11.18 -17.53 4.76
N LYS A 211 -12.10 -16.73 4.23
CA LYS A 211 -13.24 -17.21 3.43
C LYS A 211 -13.26 -16.50 2.10
N LYS A 212 -13.67 -17.19 1.04
CA LYS A 212 -13.95 -16.52 -0.23
C LYS A 212 -15.17 -15.60 -0.05
N SER A 213 -15.11 -14.40 -0.61
CA SER A 213 -16.20 -13.43 -0.54
C SER A 213 -17.31 -13.83 -1.52
N GLU A 214 -18.47 -14.22 -1.01
CA GLU A 214 -19.67 -14.51 -1.79
C GLU A 214 -20.46 -13.20 -2.02
N GLU A 215 -19.98 -12.34 -2.93
CA GLU A 215 -20.79 -11.18 -3.35
C GLU A 215 -21.67 -11.57 -4.55
N GLU A 216 -22.98 -11.40 -4.38
CA GLU A 216 -23.97 -11.53 -5.45
C GLU A 216 -23.71 -10.46 -6.52
N GLY A 217 -23.26 -10.88 -7.70
CA GLY A 217 -23.25 -10.03 -8.90
C GLY A 217 -22.00 -10.07 -9.76
N ASP A 218 -20.90 -10.70 -9.32
CA ASP A 218 -19.70 -10.82 -10.17
C ASP A 218 -18.80 -12.00 -9.78
N ALA A 219 -19.17 -13.20 -10.24
CA ALA A 219 -18.42 -14.45 -10.03
C ALA A 219 -16.98 -14.42 -10.59
N SER A 220 -16.59 -13.36 -11.31
CA SER A 220 -15.22 -13.15 -11.82
C SER A 220 -14.24 -12.59 -10.79
N LYS A 221 -14.73 -12.08 -9.65
CA LYS A 221 -13.89 -11.46 -8.62
C LYS A 221 -13.35 -12.50 -7.63
N ASP A 222 -12.03 -12.58 -7.54
CA ASP A 222 -11.34 -13.45 -6.58
C ASP A 222 -11.01 -12.69 -5.29
N ALA A 223 -12.06 -12.31 -4.55
CA ALA A 223 -11.95 -11.61 -3.28
C ALA A 223 -12.11 -12.56 -2.09
N TYR A 224 -11.43 -12.24 -0.99
CA TYR A 224 -11.44 -13.01 0.24
C TYR A 224 -11.69 -12.11 1.44
N ILE A 225 -12.37 -12.64 2.46
CA ILE A 225 -12.50 -12.01 3.77
C ILE A 225 -11.53 -12.68 4.72
N ILE A 226 -10.60 -11.90 5.26
CA ILE A 226 -9.74 -12.30 6.37
C ILE A 226 -10.36 -11.70 7.64
N GLU A 227 -10.76 -12.58 8.55
CA GLU A 227 -11.28 -12.24 9.87
C GLU A 227 -10.29 -12.69 10.95
N CYS A 228 -10.12 -11.87 11.98
CA CYS A 228 -9.29 -12.20 13.15
C CYS A 228 -10.01 -11.82 14.44
N GLN A 229 -10.12 -12.77 15.36
CA GLN A 229 -10.39 -12.45 16.77
C GLN A 229 -9.05 -12.08 17.42
N GLY A 230 -8.85 -10.78 17.64
CA GLY A 230 -7.64 -10.27 18.28
C GLY A 230 -7.59 -10.63 19.77
N ILE A 231 -6.37 -10.62 20.32
CA ILE A 231 -6.08 -11.08 21.69
C ILE A 231 -6.26 -10.01 22.75
N ALA A 232 -6.73 -8.81 22.38
CA ALA A 232 -6.87 -7.68 23.28
C ALA A 232 -5.57 -7.34 24.04
N MET A 233 -4.45 -7.28 23.30
CA MET A 233 -3.14 -7.01 23.89
C MET A 233 -3.16 -5.64 24.57
N THR A 234 -2.74 -5.61 25.82
CA THR A 234 -2.69 -4.39 26.63
C THR A 234 -1.25 -3.98 26.86
N ASN A 235 -0.92 -2.72 26.63
CA ASN A 235 0.37 -2.15 26.99
C ASN A 235 0.42 -1.94 28.51
N PRO A 236 1.31 -2.62 29.25
CA PRO A 236 1.40 -2.48 30.70
C PRO A 236 2.09 -1.17 31.14
N ASN A 237 2.72 -0.44 30.22
CA ASN A 237 3.47 0.79 30.50
C ASN A 237 2.64 2.07 30.35
N LEU A 238 1.33 1.95 30.21
CA LEU A 238 0.37 3.05 30.13
C LEU A 238 -0.77 2.88 31.13
#